data_AF-A0A971IX82-F1
#
_entry.id   AF-A0A971IX82-F1
#
_cell.length_a   1.000
_cell.length_b   1.000
_cell.length_c   1.000
_cell.angle_alpha   90.00
_cell.angle_beta   90.00
_cell.angle_gamma   90.00
#
_symmetry.space_group_name_H-M   'P 1'
#
loop_
_entity.id
_entity.type
_entity.pdbx_description
1 polymer ?
#
loop_
_entity_poly.entity_id
_entity_poly.type
_entity_poly.pdbx_seq_one_letter_code
_entity_poly.pdbx_strand_id
1 'polypeptide(L)'
;WKPTWDNFSGEPKQATKTALVKEQGMICCYCMKRINEQSSHIEHIIPRSVSGKNEAQKLDYSNMLASCQGEDKEDNSPANNGNGKKLKTQQHCGHYRENWYDSVLYISPLETSCETRFRYYDDGKIKPAPDDLGAEANTKKLRLDYSLLEKNRKKAIRGVITDELSVDDLRLLLQRYSERDAEGKFREYCGAIQQVIQKQI
;
A
#
# COMPACT_ATOMS: atom_id res chain seq x y z
N TRP A 1 0.18 34.18 -7.59
CA TRP A 1 0.09 33.22 -6.47
C TRP A 1 0.98 32.03 -6.79
N LYS A 2 1.81 31.55 -5.85
CA LYS A 2 2.62 30.33 -6.00
C LYS A 2 2.13 29.30 -4.98
N PRO A 3 1.66 28.12 -5.40
CA PRO A 3 1.13 27.14 -4.46
C PRO A 3 2.26 26.62 -3.55
N THR A 4 1.87 26.32 -2.31
CA THR A 4 2.67 25.61 -1.31
C THR A 4 1.87 24.41 -0.83
N TRP A 5 2.51 23.42 -0.20
CA TRP A 5 1.72 22.31 0.35
C TRP A 5 0.67 22.78 1.36
N ASP A 6 1.00 23.79 2.17
CA ASP A 6 0.11 24.26 3.24
C ASP A 6 -1.13 24.99 2.72
N ASN A 7 -1.07 25.57 1.51
CA ASN A 7 -2.25 26.15 0.84
C ASN A 7 -2.87 25.22 -0.23
N PHE A 8 -2.25 24.06 -0.48
CA PHE A 8 -2.79 23.03 -1.37
C PHE A 8 -4.03 22.38 -0.75
N SER A 9 -5.19 22.80 -1.24
CA SER A 9 -6.51 22.48 -0.68
C SER A 9 -7.59 22.58 -1.76
N GLY A 10 -8.83 22.22 -1.42
CA GLY A 10 -9.97 22.30 -2.33
C GLY A 10 -9.84 21.42 -3.58
N GLU A 11 -10.35 21.93 -4.70
CA GLU A 11 -10.47 21.21 -5.98
C GLU A 11 -9.13 20.69 -6.52
N PRO A 12 -8.01 21.44 -6.53
CA PRO A 12 -6.72 20.92 -7.01
C PRO A 12 -6.21 19.71 -6.21
N LYS A 13 -6.40 19.73 -4.88
CA LYS A 13 -6.01 18.61 -4.01
C LYS A 13 -6.91 17.40 -4.23
N GLN A 14 -8.20 17.64 -4.41
CA GLN A 14 -9.16 16.57 -4.67
C GLN A 14 -8.87 15.92 -6.03
N ALA A 15 -8.68 16.71 -7.09
CA ALA A 15 -8.32 16.23 -8.42
C ALA A 15 -7.01 15.42 -8.42
N THR A 16 -5.98 15.90 -7.72
CA THR A 16 -4.70 15.17 -7.55
C THR A 16 -4.92 13.82 -6.87
N LYS A 17 -5.70 13.79 -5.79
CA LYS A 17 -5.98 12.56 -5.06
C LYS A 17 -6.83 11.58 -5.88
N THR A 18 -7.82 12.06 -6.63
CA THR A 18 -8.61 11.25 -7.56
C THR A 18 -7.73 10.63 -8.64
N ALA A 19 -6.81 11.41 -9.23
CA ALA A 19 -5.85 10.92 -10.22
C ALA A 19 -4.97 9.80 -9.64
N LEU A 20 -4.31 10.04 -8.49
CA LEU A 20 -3.45 9.05 -7.83
C LEU A 20 -4.20 7.74 -7.52
N VAL A 21 -5.42 7.83 -6.98
CA VAL A 21 -6.24 6.65 -6.67
C VAL A 21 -6.59 5.86 -7.93
N LYS A 22 -6.96 6.55 -9.02
CA LYS A 22 -7.30 5.92 -10.31
C LYS A 22 -6.08 5.30 -10.98
N GLU A 23 -4.95 6.01 -10.98
CA GLU A 23 -3.67 5.55 -11.53
C GLU A 23 -3.14 4.33 -10.78
N GLN A 24 -3.41 4.18 -9.49
CA GLN A 24 -3.05 2.98 -8.74
C GLN A 24 -4.05 1.83 -8.86
N GLY A 25 -5.08 1.94 -9.70
CA GLY A 25 -6.13 0.91 -9.82
C GLY A 25 -6.95 0.76 -8.53
N MET A 26 -7.11 1.86 -7.79
CA MET A 26 -7.89 1.96 -6.57
C MET A 26 -7.41 1.04 -5.43
N ILE A 27 -6.13 0.75 -5.36
CA ILE A 27 -5.51 0.03 -4.24
C ILE A 27 -4.41 0.87 -3.58
N CYS A 28 -4.20 0.67 -2.27
CA CYS A 28 -3.15 1.32 -1.50
C CYS A 28 -1.78 0.95 -2.04
N CYS A 29 -0.91 1.94 -2.24
CA CYS A 29 0.44 1.75 -2.76
C CYS A 29 1.33 0.80 -1.92
N TYR A 30 1.02 0.61 -0.63
CA TYR A 30 1.81 -0.24 0.25
C TYR A 30 1.16 -1.60 0.52
N CYS A 31 -0.10 -1.63 0.96
CA CYS A 31 -0.75 -2.87 1.39
C CYS A 31 -1.69 -3.48 0.35
N MET A 32 -1.91 -2.82 -0.80
CA MET A 32 -2.82 -3.26 -1.86
C MET A 32 -4.29 -3.44 -1.44
N LYS A 33 -4.69 -2.92 -0.28
CA LYS A 33 -6.10 -2.83 0.14
C LYS A 33 -6.86 -1.84 -0.75
N ARG A 34 -8.15 -2.09 -1.00
CA ARG A 34 -9.05 -1.16 -1.70
C ARG A 34 -9.06 0.20 -1.02
N ILE A 35 -8.90 1.24 -1.85
CA ILE A 35 -9.04 2.63 -1.44
C ILE A 35 -9.94 3.40 -2.42
N ASN A 36 -10.48 4.50 -1.94
CA ASN A 36 -11.13 5.53 -2.73
C ASN A 36 -10.69 6.91 -2.19
N GLU A 37 -11.27 7.99 -2.70
CA GLU A 37 -10.96 9.34 -2.25
C GLU A 37 -11.23 9.54 -0.75
N GLN A 38 -12.23 8.89 -0.17
CA GLN A 38 -12.57 9.05 1.24
C GLN A 38 -11.68 8.18 2.15
N SER A 39 -11.23 7.02 1.66
CA SER A 39 -10.45 6.04 2.42
C SER A 39 -8.94 6.06 2.15
N SER A 40 -8.44 7.14 1.54
CA SER A 40 -7.02 7.34 1.26
C SER A 40 -6.47 8.70 1.73
N HIS A 41 -5.15 8.84 1.72
CA HIS A 41 -4.43 10.10 1.82
C HIS A 41 -3.33 10.18 0.76
N ILE A 42 -2.88 11.40 0.46
CA ILE A 42 -1.69 11.62 -0.38
C ILE A 42 -0.46 11.30 0.47
N GLU A 43 0.23 10.24 0.07
CA GLU A 43 1.50 9.80 0.61
C GLU A 43 2.64 10.40 -0.18
N HIS A 44 3.71 10.83 0.49
CA HIS A 44 4.93 11.29 -0.18
C HIS A 44 6.04 10.25 -0.11
N ILE A 45 6.69 9.96 -1.24
CA ILE A 45 7.89 9.10 -1.28
C ILE A 45 8.99 9.72 -0.40
N ILE A 46 9.35 10.97 -0.67
CA ILE A 46 10.19 11.81 0.20
C ILE A 46 9.25 12.65 1.08
N PRO A 47 9.18 12.39 2.40
CA PRO A 47 8.26 13.08 3.30
C PRO A 47 8.46 14.59 3.29
N ARG A 48 7.36 15.34 3.43
CA ARG A 48 7.40 16.81 3.44
C ARG A 48 8.33 17.40 4.50
N SER A 49 8.48 16.71 5.64
CA SER A 49 9.39 17.09 6.72
C SER A 49 10.87 16.99 6.30
N VAL A 50 11.21 16.02 5.45
CA VAL A 50 12.55 15.83 4.87
C VAL A 50 12.80 16.86 3.76
N SER A 51 11.79 17.18 2.95
CA SER A 51 11.90 18.18 1.87
C SER A 51 12.11 19.63 2.36
N GLY A 52 11.99 19.90 3.67
CA GLY A 52 12.29 21.22 4.25
C GLY A 52 11.50 22.36 3.61
N LYS A 53 12.19 23.34 3.02
CA LYS A 53 11.58 24.49 2.32
C LYS A 53 11.36 24.26 0.81
N ASN A 54 11.66 23.06 0.30
CA ASN A 54 11.50 22.74 -1.12
C ASN A 54 10.03 22.45 -1.46
N GLU A 55 9.23 23.51 -1.67
CA GLU A 55 7.82 23.38 -2.05
C GLU A 55 7.61 22.70 -3.39
N ALA A 56 8.58 22.82 -4.32
CA ALA A 56 8.52 22.12 -5.59
C ALA A 56 8.51 20.60 -5.37
N GLN A 57 9.40 20.08 -4.51
CA GLN A 57 9.42 18.65 -4.15
C GLN A 57 8.15 18.19 -3.41
N LYS A 58 7.54 19.04 -2.57
CA LYS A 58 6.31 18.71 -1.84
C LYS A 58 5.08 18.67 -2.73
N LEU A 59 5.09 19.43 -3.83
CA LEU A 59 4.01 19.52 -4.82
C LEU A 59 4.29 18.72 -6.09
N ASP A 60 5.47 18.09 -6.18
CA ASP A 60 5.83 17.20 -7.29
C ASP A 60 4.94 15.96 -7.27
N TYR A 61 4.15 15.80 -8.33
CA TYR A 61 3.23 14.67 -8.49
C TYR A 61 3.98 13.33 -8.52
N SER A 62 5.21 13.30 -9.07
CA SER A 62 6.03 12.07 -9.10
C SER A 62 6.50 11.64 -7.71
N ASN A 63 6.41 12.54 -6.72
CA ASN A 63 6.69 12.26 -5.31
C ASN A 63 5.41 11.88 -4.53
N MET A 64 4.26 11.73 -5.19
CA MET A 64 2.98 11.46 -4.55
C MET A 64 2.40 10.09 -4.93
N LEU A 65 1.78 9.45 -3.95
CA LEU A 65 1.04 8.19 -4.07
C LEU A 65 -0.25 8.29 -3.25
N ALA A 66 -1.19 7.37 -3.46
CA ALA A 66 -2.35 7.17 -2.61
C ALA A 66 -2.10 6.01 -1.63
N SER A 67 -2.08 6.31 -0.33
CA SER A 67 -2.04 5.30 0.74
C SER A 67 -3.40 5.22 1.44
N CYS A 68 -3.73 4.06 2.00
CA CYS A 68 -4.90 3.92 2.87
C CYS A 68 -4.73 4.75 4.16
N GLN A 69 -5.85 5.00 4.85
CA GLN A 69 -5.87 5.68 6.14
C GLN A 69 -5.18 4.93 7.29
N GLY A 70 -4.58 3.76 7.04
CA GLY A 70 -3.84 3.00 8.04
C GLY A 70 -4.70 2.49 9.20
N GLU A 71 -6.02 2.67 9.11
CA GLU A 71 -7.00 2.25 10.08
C GLU A 71 -7.96 1.27 9.40
N ASP A 72 -8.16 0.13 10.04
CA ASP A 72 -9.22 -0.79 9.69
C ASP A 72 -10.39 -0.62 10.65
N LYS A 73 -11.60 -0.51 10.08
CA LYS A 73 -12.86 -0.48 10.85
C LYS A 73 -13.15 -1.81 11.53
N GLU A 74 -12.54 -2.90 11.06
CA GLU A 74 -12.62 -4.23 11.69
C GLU A 74 -11.75 -4.35 12.94
N ASP A 75 -10.80 -3.44 13.13
CA ASP A 75 -10.06 -3.33 14.39
C ASP A 75 -10.94 -2.56 15.40
N ASN A 76 -11.71 -3.34 16.16
CA ASN A 76 -12.58 -2.88 17.24
C ASN A 76 -11.81 -2.48 18.52
N SER A 77 -10.47 -2.46 18.51
CA SER A 77 -9.73 -2.06 19.70
C SER A 77 -9.97 -0.57 19.99
N PRO A 78 -10.23 -0.19 21.25
CA PRO A 78 -10.68 1.16 21.59
C PRO A 78 -9.66 2.23 21.19
N ALA A 79 -10.14 3.36 20.65
CA ALA A 79 -9.33 4.53 20.35
C ALA A 79 -8.89 5.22 21.66
N ASN A 80 -7.82 4.72 22.28
CA ASN A 80 -7.46 5.04 23.66
C ASN A 80 -6.63 6.32 23.85
N ASN A 81 -6.91 7.40 23.10
CA ASN A 81 -6.21 8.68 23.28
C ASN A 81 -7.14 9.86 23.62
N GLY A 82 -8.39 9.64 24.01
CA GLY A 82 -9.33 10.69 24.45
C GLY A 82 -9.80 11.69 23.37
N ASN A 83 -9.12 11.71 22.22
CA ASN A 83 -9.31 12.70 21.15
C ASN A 83 -9.83 12.07 19.84
N GLY A 84 -10.37 10.85 19.89
CA GLY A 84 -10.85 10.11 18.72
C GLY A 84 -9.77 9.59 17.76
N LYS A 85 -8.48 9.79 18.05
CA LYS A 85 -7.36 9.28 17.25
C LYS A 85 -7.01 7.85 17.68
N LYS A 86 -6.89 6.92 16.72
CA LYS A 86 -6.42 5.56 17.00
C LYS A 86 -4.97 5.57 17.52
N LEU A 87 -4.66 4.58 18.36
CA LEU A 87 -3.31 4.43 18.91
C LEU A 87 -2.34 4.06 17.78
N LYS A 88 -1.07 4.48 17.87
CA LYS A 88 -0.05 4.14 16.88
C LYS A 88 0.07 2.63 16.64
N THR A 89 -0.16 1.83 17.67
CA THR A 89 -0.18 0.36 17.63
C THR A 89 -1.34 -0.24 16.84
N GLN A 90 -2.26 0.59 16.35
CA GLN A 90 -3.37 0.21 15.46
C GLN A 90 -3.17 0.73 14.03
N GLN A 91 -2.08 1.46 13.78
CA GLN A 91 -1.78 2.04 12.47
C GLN A 91 -0.84 1.16 11.65
N HIS A 92 -0.93 1.30 10.33
CA HIS A 92 -0.02 0.71 9.34
C HIS A 92 0.14 1.66 8.12
N CYS A 93 0.94 1.26 7.13
CA CYS A 93 1.21 2.02 5.90
C CYS A 93 1.72 3.45 6.19
N GLY A 94 1.34 4.44 5.38
CA GLY A 94 1.81 5.82 5.50
C GLY A 94 1.61 6.45 6.89
N HIS A 95 0.50 6.13 7.57
CA HIS A 95 0.24 6.63 8.92
C HIS A 95 1.17 6.02 9.97
N TYR A 96 1.61 4.76 9.81
CA TYR A 96 2.63 4.18 10.70
C TYR A 96 4.03 4.70 10.36
N ARG A 97 4.33 4.86 9.07
CA ARG A 97 5.62 5.38 8.58
C ARG A 97 5.91 6.81 9.01
N GLU A 98 4.89 7.67 9.02
CA GLU A 98 5.03 9.12 9.27
C GLU A 98 6.12 9.75 8.39
N ASN A 99 7.19 10.24 9.02
CA ASN A 99 8.28 10.97 8.38
C ASN A 99 9.50 10.09 8.12
N TRP A 100 9.43 8.78 8.36
CA TRP A 100 10.57 7.91 8.15
C TRP A 100 10.93 7.84 6.66
N TYR A 101 12.15 8.22 6.34
CA TYR A 101 12.75 8.10 5.04
C TYR A 101 14.25 7.93 5.19
N ASP A 102 14.80 7.02 4.40
CA ASP A 102 16.22 6.75 4.30
C ASP A 102 16.51 6.56 2.81
N SER A 103 17.40 7.37 2.24
CA SER A 103 17.63 7.37 0.79
C SER A 103 18.26 6.07 0.27
N VAL A 104 18.76 5.21 1.14
CA VAL A 104 19.35 3.90 0.79
C VAL A 104 18.36 2.77 1.09
N LEU A 105 17.64 2.86 2.21
CA LEU A 105 16.77 1.77 2.69
C LEU A 105 15.31 1.91 2.25
N TYR A 106 14.80 3.10 1.95
CA TYR A 106 13.43 3.27 1.51
C TYR A 106 13.22 2.63 0.13
N ILE A 107 12.12 1.89 -0.03
CA ILE A 107 11.74 1.25 -1.29
C ILE A 107 10.50 1.97 -1.79
N SER A 108 10.62 2.64 -2.94
CA SER A 108 9.48 3.27 -3.56
C SER A 108 8.55 2.22 -4.19
N PRO A 109 7.23 2.28 -3.96
CA PRO A 109 6.26 1.48 -4.71
C PRO A 109 6.28 1.69 -6.23
N LEU A 110 6.94 2.76 -6.71
CA LEU A 110 7.13 3.03 -8.14
C LEU A 110 8.34 2.31 -8.74
N GLU A 111 9.22 1.72 -7.93
CA GLU A 111 10.34 0.93 -8.43
C GLU A 111 9.84 -0.39 -9.03
N THR A 112 10.26 -0.70 -10.26
CA THR A 112 9.89 -1.94 -10.96
C THR A 112 10.33 -3.20 -10.20
N SER A 113 11.40 -3.11 -9.41
CA SER A 113 11.89 -4.20 -8.57
C SER A 113 11.14 -4.37 -7.26
N CYS A 114 10.31 -3.40 -6.84
CA CYS A 114 9.70 -3.34 -5.50
C CYS A 114 9.02 -4.67 -5.12
N GLU A 115 8.17 -5.22 -5.99
CA GLU A 115 7.39 -6.41 -5.69
C GLU A 115 8.25 -7.64 -5.39
N THR A 116 9.41 -7.77 -6.04
CA THR A 116 10.33 -8.91 -5.85
C THR A 116 11.11 -8.86 -4.54
N ARG A 117 11.15 -7.69 -3.87
CA ARG A 117 11.83 -7.48 -2.58
C ARG A 117 11.01 -7.99 -1.40
N PHE A 118 9.73 -8.31 -1.59
CA PHE A 118 8.84 -8.83 -0.57
C PHE A 118 8.27 -10.19 -0.98
N ARG A 119 8.22 -11.13 -0.03
CA ARG A 119 7.72 -12.50 -0.22
C ARG A 119 6.40 -12.69 0.49
N TYR A 120 5.36 -13.03 -0.26
CA TYR A 120 4.04 -13.37 0.28
C TYR A 120 3.86 -14.88 0.43
N TYR A 121 3.12 -15.29 1.48
CA TYR A 121 2.81 -16.68 1.79
C TYR A 121 1.29 -16.90 1.82
N ASP A 122 0.88 -18.16 1.66
CA ASP A 122 -0.52 -18.61 1.64
C ASP A 122 -1.27 -18.36 2.97
N ASP A 123 -0.54 -18.30 4.07
CA ASP A 123 -1.04 -17.89 5.39
C ASP A 123 -1.22 -16.37 5.54
N GLY A 124 -0.95 -15.60 4.49
CA GLY A 124 -1.08 -14.15 4.45
C GLY A 124 0.13 -13.38 4.98
N LYS A 125 1.20 -14.06 5.42
CA LYS A 125 2.43 -13.39 5.87
C LYS A 125 3.12 -12.70 4.71
N ILE A 126 3.81 -11.61 5.03
CA ILE A 126 4.77 -10.94 4.18
C ILE A 126 6.13 -10.98 4.89
N LYS A 127 7.19 -11.31 4.16
CA LYS A 127 8.56 -11.22 4.67
C LYS A 127 9.45 -10.50 3.67
N PRO A 128 10.53 -9.84 4.13
CA PRO A 128 11.60 -9.39 3.27
C PRO A 128 12.19 -10.54 2.43
N ALA A 129 12.71 -10.22 1.25
CA ALA A 129 13.64 -11.10 0.56
C ALA A 129 14.92 -11.30 1.42
N PRO A 130 15.64 -12.44 1.29
CA PRO A 130 16.86 -12.72 2.02
C PRO A 130 17.87 -11.60 1.82
N ASP A 131 18.53 -11.21 2.91
CA ASP A 131 19.58 -10.20 2.94
C ASP A 131 19.16 -8.82 2.40
N ASP A 132 17.85 -8.54 2.32
CA ASP A 132 17.31 -7.27 1.85
C ASP A 132 16.98 -6.33 3.02
N LEU A 133 17.99 -5.58 3.46
CA LEU A 133 17.86 -4.60 4.55
C LEU A 133 16.81 -3.51 4.27
N GLY A 134 16.61 -3.15 3.00
CA GLY A 134 15.59 -2.19 2.61
C GLY A 134 14.19 -2.76 2.85
N ALA A 135 13.95 -4.01 2.43
CA ALA A 135 12.67 -4.67 2.63
C ALA A 135 12.39 -4.93 4.12
N GLU A 136 13.41 -5.25 4.91
CA GLU A 136 13.32 -5.33 6.38
C GLU A 136 12.88 -3.98 6.99
N ALA A 137 13.57 -2.90 6.61
CA ALA A 137 13.27 -1.56 7.10
C ALA A 137 11.84 -1.12 6.72
N ASN A 138 11.44 -1.30 5.45
CA ASN A 138 10.10 -0.94 4.98
C ASN A 138 9.02 -1.81 5.64
N THR A 139 9.23 -3.12 5.79
CA THR A 139 8.28 -4.01 6.49
C THR A 139 8.02 -3.50 7.91
N LYS A 140 9.07 -3.12 8.64
CA LYS A 140 8.97 -2.58 10.01
C LYS A 140 8.35 -1.19 10.06
N LYS A 141 8.75 -0.30 9.15
CA LYS A 141 8.38 1.13 9.17
C LYS A 141 7.03 1.42 8.55
N LEU A 142 6.53 0.53 7.70
CA LEU A 142 5.15 0.54 7.19
C LEU A 142 4.26 -0.45 7.94
N ARG A 143 4.86 -1.33 8.76
CA ARG A 143 4.17 -2.40 9.50
C ARG A 143 3.34 -3.29 8.59
N LEU A 144 3.96 -3.73 7.49
CA LEU A 144 3.30 -4.54 6.46
C LEU A 144 2.88 -5.92 7.01
N ASP A 145 3.52 -6.38 8.07
CA ASP A 145 3.26 -7.58 8.86
C ASP A 145 2.21 -7.39 9.97
N TYR A 146 1.47 -6.27 9.97
CA TYR A 146 0.38 -6.07 10.91
C TYR A 146 -0.64 -7.21 10.85
N SER A 147 -1.05 -7.74 12.00
CA SER A 147 -1.88 -8.96 12.10
C SER A 147 -3.18 -8.90 11.31
N LEU A 148 -3.80 -7.71 11.21
CA LEU A 148 -5.00 -7.54 10.42
C LEU A 148 -4.73 -7.54 8.91
N LEU A 149 -3.60 -6.97 8.46
CA LEU A 149 -3.16 -7.10 7.07
C LEU A 149 -2.84 -8.56 6.72
N GLU A 150 -2.21 -9.30 7.62
CA GLU A 150 -1.97 -10.75 7.46
C GLU A 150 -3.29 -11.51 7.31
N LYS A 151 -4.24 -11.29 8.23
CA LYS A 151 -5.58 -11.90 8.17
C LYS A 151 -6.30 -11.57 6.86
N ASN A 152 -6.24 -10.32 6.40
CA ASN A 152 -6.91 -9.89 5.19
C ASN A 152 -6.28 -10.46 3.93
N ARG A 153 -4.94 -10.50 3.85
CA ARG A 153 -4.21 -11.19 2.77
C ARG A 153 -4.56 -12.67 2.74
N LYS A 154 -4.54 -13.35 3.88
CA LYS A 154 -4.92 -14.76 3.99
C LYS A 154 -6.34 -15.03 3.47
N LYS A 155 -7.30 -14.17 3.86
CA LYS A 155 -8.69 -14.26 3.38
C LYS A 155 -8.77 -14.07 1.88
N ALA A 156 -8.05 -13.09 1.33
CA ALA A 156 -8.02 -12.82 -0.11
C ALA A 156 -7.40 -13.97 -0.90
N ILE A 157 -6.27 -14.52 -0.43
CA ILE A 157 -5.57 -15.65 -1.06
C ILE A 157 -6.45 -16.90 -1.06
N ARG A 158 -6.99 -17.30 0.10
CA ARG A 158 -7.82 -18.50 0.24
C ARG A 158 -9.19 -18.39 -0.44
N GLY A 159 -9.66 -17.17 -0.70
CA GLY A 159 -10.87 -16.94 -1.49
C GLY A 159 -10.67 -17.19 -2.99
N VAL A 160 -9.42 -17.41 -3.43
CA VAL A 160 -9.04 -17.57 -4.83
C VAL A 160 -8.40 -18.92 -5.08
N ILE A 161 -7.45 -19.30 -4.22
CA ILE A 161 -6.66 -20.51 -4.38
C ILE A 161 -7.28 -21.61 -3.51
N THR A 162 -7.85 -22.61 -4.16
CA THR A 162 -8.42 -23.81 -3.54
C THR A 162 -7.67 -25.06 -3.99
N ASP A 163 -7.80 -26.16 -3.24
CA ASP A 163 -7.07 -27.41 -3.50
C ASP A 163 -7.46 -28.10 -4.82
N GLU A 164 -8.51 -27.64 -5.49
CA GLU A 164 -9.13 -28.26 -6.68
C GLU A 164 -8.67 -27.63 -8.00
N LEU A 165 -7.81 -26.61 -7.97
CA LEU A 165 -7.40 -25.87 -9.17
C LEU A 165 -6.34 -26.62 -9.98
N SER A 166 -6.54 -26.70 -11.29
CA SER A 166 -5.51 -27.18 -12.22
C SER A 166 -4.44 -26.12 -12.48
N VAL A 167 -3.31 -26.53 -13.05
CA VAL A 167 -2.24 -25.59 -13.46
C VAL A 167 -2.75 -24.58 -14.50
N ASP A 168 -3.68 -24.97 -15.37
CA ASP A 168 -4.25 -24.06 -16.37
C ASP A 168 -5.21 -23.05 -15.72
N ASP A 169 -5.97 -23.46 -14.71
CA ASP A 169 -6.78 -22.52 -13.90
C ASP A 169 -5.87 -21.51 -13.19
N LEU A 170 -4.75 -21.96 -12.63
CA LEU A 170 -3.76 -21.10 -11.97
C LEU A 170 -3.15 -20.09 -12.95
N ARG A 171 -2.84 -20.48 -14.19
CA ARG A 171 -2.36 -19.55 -15.23
C ARG A 171 -3.40 -18.50 -15.60
N LEU A 172 -4.66 -18.90 -15.75
CA LEU A 172 -5.76 -17.97 -16.03
C LEU A 172 -5.98 -16.99 -14.87
N LEU A 173 -5.90 -17.48 -13.62
CA LEU A 173 -5.96 -16.62 -12.44
C LEU A 173 -4.78 -15.66 -12.39
N LEU A 174 -3.55 -16.11 -12.68
CA LEU A 174 -2.38 -15.24 -12.70
C LEU A 174 -2.58 -14.06 -13.67
N GLN A 175 -3.05 -14.33 -14.89
CA GLN A 175 -3.39 -13.29 -15.85
C GLN A 175 -4.46 -12.35 -15.30
N ARG A 176 -5.58 -12.90 -14.81
CA ARG A 176 -6.71 -12.12 -14.27
C ARG A 176 -6.31 -11.22 -13.09
N TYR A 177 -5.35 -11.63 -12.27
CA TYR A 177 -4.89 -10.85 -11.12
C TYR A 177 -3.75 -9.87 -11.48
N SER A 178 -3.14 -10.00 -12.65
CA SER A 178 -2.17 -9.04 -13.20
C SER A 178 -2.82 -7.84 -13.91
N GLU A 179 -4.09 -7.97 -14.27
CA GLU A 179 -4.84 -6.97 -15.04
C GLU A 179 -5.82 -6.19 -14.17
N ARG A 180 -6.19 -4.99 -14.66
CA ARG A 180 -7.32 -4.22 -14.11
C ARG A 180 -8.62 -4.75 -14.69
N ASP A 181 -9.69 -4.68 -13.91
CA ASP A 181 -11.03 -4.96 -14.42
C ASP A 181 -11.54 -3.86 -15.37
N ALA A 182 -12.75 -4.06 -15.92
CA ALA A 182 -13.39 -3.11 -16.85
C ALA A 182 -13.61 -1.71 -16.25
N GLU A 183 -13.56 -1.57 -14.92
CA GLU A 183 -13.68 -0.30 -14.20
C GLU A 183 -12.30 0.32 -13.88
N GLY A 184 -11.22 -0.30 -14.35
CA GLY A 184 -9.84 0.15 -14.15
C GLY A 184 -9.29 -0.19 -12.77
N LYS A 185 -9.87 -1.16 -12.05
CA LYS A 185 -9.47 -1.52 -10.68
C LYS A 185 -8.61 -2.77 -10.66
N PHE A 186 -7.56 -2.74 -9.84
CA PHE A 186 -6.90 -3.98 -9.40
C PHE A 186 -7.72 -4.67 -8.32
N ARG A 187 -7.63 -5.99 -8.25
CA ARG A 187 -8.17 -6.76 -7.13
C ARG A 187 -7.33 -6.51 -5.87
N GLU A 188 -7.97 -6.53 -4.70
CA GLU A 188 -7.24 -6.33 -3.45
C GLU A 188 -6.18 -7.41 -3.26
N TYR A 189 -5.01 -7.01 -2.77
CA TYR A 189 -3.88 -7.91 -2.51
C TYR A 189 -3.40 -8.69 -3.75
N CYS A 190 -3.60 -8.15 -4.95
CA CYS A 190 -3.26 -8.82 -6.21
C CYS A 190 -1.81 -9.32 -6.28
N GLY A 191 -0.82 -8.51 -5.87
CA GLY A 191 0.59 -8.94 -5.87
C GLY A 191 0.87 -10.13 -4.94
N ALA A 192 0.19 -10.19 -3.79
CA ALA A 192 0.30 -11.33 -2.87
C ALA A 192 -0.31 -12.60 -3.48
N ILE A 193 -1.48 -12.47 -4.12
CA ILE A 193 -2.16 -13.59 -4.79
C ILE A 193 -1.31 -14.10 -5.96
N GLN A 194 -0.80 -13.20 -6.80
CA GLN A 194 0.07 -13.55 -7.93
C GLN A 194 1.31 -14.34 -7.48
N GLN A 195 2.03 -13.86 -6.45
CA GLN A 195 3.21 -14.56 -5.94
C GLN A 195 2.89 -15.95 -5.36
N VAL A 196 1.73 -16.14 -4.73
CA VAL A 196 1.34 -17.46 -4.21
C VAL A 196 0.97 -18.40 -5.36
N ILE A 197 0.23 -17.92 -6.36
CA ILE A 197 -0.09 -18.69 -7.59
C ILE A 197 1.21 -19.13 -8.30
N GLN A 198 2.18 -18.23 -8.47
CA GLN A 198 3.46 -18.52 -9.13
C GLN A 198 4.27 -19.63 -8.45
N LYS A 199 4.04 -19.91 -7.16
CA LYS A 199 4.72 -21.00 -6.42
C LYS A 199 4.06 -22.37 -6.63
N GLN A 200 2.89 -22.42 -7.27
CA GLN A 200 2.10 -23.63 -7.50
C GLN A 200 2.10 -24.08 -8.97
N ILE A 201 2.67 -23.26 -9.86
CA ILE A 201 2.86 -23.55 -11.29
C ILE A 201 4.29 -24.05 -11.48
#